data_AF-A0A521YF76-F1
#
_entry.id   AF-A0A521YF76-F1
#
_cell.length_a   1.000
_cell.length_b   1.000
_cell.length_c   1.000
_cell.angle_alpha   90.00
_cell.angle_beta   90.00
_cell.angle_gamma   90.00
#
_symmetry.space_group_name_H-M   'P 1'
#
loop_
_entity.id
_entity.type
_entity.pdbx_description
1 polymer ?
#
loop_
_entity_poly.entity_id
_entity_poly.type
_entity_poly.pdbx_seq_one_letter_code
_entity_poly.pdbx_strand_id
1 'polypeptide(L)'
;MRLMQAVRARWSERATRRVIFQAACSLALILGVGWIIVQRADGKAGASAEALRVGQEAPDFTVETLAAAPFTLSAMRGQPVWINFWGSWCPPCRAELPDIEVVRAGAGDRLKFIAIDMDESRSDVAAYMSSANYDFPVGLDPAGDVSRRYRVVGLPTHVFVSADGTVAEMRVGGMTRPEMSAAVDALLGGGQPKTGRPNLSEGATEVRLGAAIYNAQCLRCHGGRDGTGGIVGAPPHTDEGHTWHHSDLRLTAVIMRGGGARQEMPAFGDRLSAEEVRAVLTYLKTWWGDEQRAYQARMTRENDRGRD
;
A
#
# COMPACT_ATOMS: atom_id res chain seq x y z
N MET A 1 -6.47 -32.89 81.29
CA MET A 1 -5.97 -31.51 81.03
C MET A 1 -4.93 -31.42 79.89
N ARG A 2 -4.03 -32.39 79.67
CA ARG A 2 -2.99 -32.32 78.61
C ARG A 2 -3.48 -32.51 77.16
N LEU A 3 -4.60 -33.22 76.91
CA LEU A 3 -5.11 -33.47 75.55
C LEU A 3 -5.67 -32.20 74.86
N MET A 4 -6.31 -31.30 75.61
CA MET A 4 -6.93 -30.09 75.05
C MET A 4 -5.91 -29.01 74.67
N GLN A 5 -4.74 -28.97 75.32
CA GLN A 5 -3.65 -28.07 74.95
C GLN A 5 -2.99 -28.49 73.61
N ALA A 6 -2.83 -29.79 73.37
CA ALA A 6 -2.26 -30.31 72.12
C ALA A 6 -3.17 -30.06 70.88
N VAL A 7 -4.49 -30.10 71.06
CA VAL A 7 -5.46 -29.83 69.98
C VAL A 7 -5.49 -28.34 69.62
N ARG A 8 -5.42 -27.43 70.61
CA ARG A 8 -5.33 -25.99 70.36
C ARG A 8 -4.04 -25.58 69.65
N ALA A 9 -2.90 -26.17 70.01
CA ALA A 9 -1.60 -25.91 69.36
C ALA A 9 -1.58 -26.36 67.89
N ARG A 10 -2.16 -27.53 67.58
CA ARG A 10 -2.29 -28.02 66.20
C ARG A 10 -3.27 -27.20 65.35
N TRP A 11 -4.29 -26.59 65.95
CA TRP A 11 -5.22 -25.69 65.27
C TRP A 11 -4.58 -24.33 64.95
N SER A 12 -3.79 -23.77 65.87
CA SER A 12 -3.06 -22.52 65.61
C SER A 12 -2.00 -22.70 64.51
N GLU A 13 -1.26 -23.81 64.50
CA GLU A 13 -0.25 -24.08 63.45
C GLU A 13 -0.87 -24.19 62.04
N ARG A 14 -2.05 -24.82 61.91
CA ARG A 14 -2.75 -24.94 60.63
C ARG A 14 -3.34 -23.61 60.16
N ALA A 15 -3.84 -22.79 61.08
CA ALA A 15 -4.35 -21.45 60.78
C ALA A 15 -3.21 -20.52 60.34
N THR A 16 -2.08 -20.52 61.06
CA THR A 16 -0.90 -19.71 60.72
C THR A 16 -0.30 -20.13 59.37
N ARG A 17 -0.22 -21.43 59.08
CA ARG A 17 0.25 -21.93 57.77
C ARG A 17 -0.65 -21.51 56.60
N ARG A 18 -1.97 -21.46 56.79
CA ARG A 18 -2.92 -20.98 55.77
C ARG A 18 -2.75 -19.48 55.48
N VAL A 19 -2.61 -18.66 56.52
CA VAL A 19 -2.40 -17.21 56.35
C VAL A 19 -1.06 -16.92 55.68
N ILE A 20 0.01 -17.63 56.06
CA ILE A 20 1.33 -17.49 55.42
C ILE A 20 1.28 -17.90 53.94
N PHE A 21 0.60 -19.02 53.63
CA PHE A 21 0.46 -19.47 52.24
C PHE A 21 -0.35 -18.48 51.39
N GLN A 22 -1.46 -17.95 51.92
CA GLN A 22 -2.27 -16.93 51.23
C GLN A 22 -1.48 -15.65 50.99
N ALA A 23 -0.75 -15.15 51.99
CA ALA A 23 0.10 -13.97 51.86
C ALA A 23 1.22 -14.17 50.82
N ALA A 24 1.84 -15.36 50.78
CA ALA A 24 2.87 -15.69 49.79
C ALA A 24 2.31 -15.75 48.37
N CYS A 25 1.12 -16.33 48.17
CA CYS A 25 0.45 -16.35 46.87
C CYS A 25 0.07 -14.94 46.39
N SER A 26 -0.46 -14.09 47.28
CA SER A 26 -0.79 -12.70 46.95
C SER A 26 0.44 -11.89 46.58
N LEU A 27 1.56 -12.05 47.31
CA LEU A 27 2.81 -11.38 46.99
C LEU A 27 3.39 -11.85 45.65
N ALA A 28 3.37 -13.15 45.38
CA ALA A 28 3.81 -13.70 44.09
C ALA A 28 2.97 -13.17 42.92
N LEU A 29 1.65 -13.00 43.11
CA LEU A 29 0.77 -12.44 42.10
C LEU A 29 1.07 -10.95 41.84
N ILE A 30 1.28 -10.16 42.91
CA ILE A 30 1.65 -8.74 42.81
C ILE A 30 2.99 -8.57 42.12
N LEU A 31 3.99 -9.39 42.47
CA LEU A 31 5.31 -9.37 41.83
C LEU A 31 5.23 -9.82 40.37
N GLY A 32 4.41 -10.82 40.04
CA GLY A 32 4.20 -11.27 38.66
C GLY A 32 3.51 -10.23 37.79
N VAL A 33 2.46 -9.57 38.31
CA VAL A 33 1.77 -8.46 37.62
C VAL A 33 2.69 -7.25 37.49
N GLY A 34 3.44 -6.92 38.54
CA GLY A 34 4.45 -5.87 38.51
C GLY A 34 5.53 -6.12 37.46
N TRP A 35 6.03 -7.36 37.36
CA TRP A 35 6.99 -7.77 36.32
C TRP A 35 6.42 -7.62 34.91
N ILE A 36 5.15 -7.98 34.69
CA ILE A 36 4.46 -7.78 33.40
C ILE A 36 4.31 -6.29 33.05
N ILE A 37 4.03 -5.44 34.04
CA ILE A 37 3.91 -4.00 33.84
C ILE A 37 5.28 -3.39 33.52
N VAL A 38 6.34 -3.81 34.23
CA VAL A 38 7.72 -3.35 33.99
C VAL A 38 8.23 -3.83 32.63
N GLN A 39 7.99 -5.09 32.24
CA GLN A 39 8.30 -5.61 30.89
C GLN A 39 7.58 -4.83 29.77
N ARG A 40 6.38 -4.30 30.03
CA ARG A 40 5.68 -3.42 29.09
C ARG A 40 6.24 -1.99 29.07
N ALA A 41 6.82 -1.52 30.17
CA ALA A 41 7.43 -0.19 30.27
C ALA A 41 8.83 -0.14 29.64
N ASP A 42 9.59 -1.23 29.70
CA ASP A 42 10.92 -1.36 29.07
C ASP A 42 10.84 -1.90 27.62
N GLY A 43 9.63 -2.16 27.14
CA GLY A 43 9.38 -2.44 25.74
C GLY A 43 9.73 -1.20 24.93
N LYS A 44 10.93 -1.21 24.31
CA LYS A 44 11.30 -0.38 23.17
C LYS A 44 10.06 -0.16 22.33
N ALA A 45 9.47 1.01 22.48
CA ALA A 45 8.25 1.38 21.80
C ALA A 45 8.53 1.20 20.33
N GLY A 46 7.86 0.21 19.73
CA GLY A 46 7.82 0.07 18.28
C GLY A 46 7.48 1.44 17.72
N ALA A 47 8.31 1.89 16.78
CA ALA A 47 8.02 3.04 15.95
C ALA A 47 6.52 3.06 15.64
N SER A 48 5.89 4.19 15.96
CA SER A 48 4.49 4.48 15.72
C SER A 48 4.01 3.88 14.39
N ALA A 49 2.87 3.20 14.44
CA ALA A 49 2.24 2.45 13.36
C ALA A 49 1.76 3.32 12.19
N GLU A 50 2.67 4.00 11.48
CA GLU A 50 2.42 4.65 10.20
C GLU A 50 2.45 3.63 9.05
N ALA A 51 1.48 3.73 8.14
CA ALA A 51 1.42 2.89 6.93
C ALA A 51 2.74 3.02 6.15
N LEU A 52 3.16 1.98 5.40
CA LEU A 52 4.40 2.05 4.64
C LEU A 52 4.37 3.28 3.70
N ARG A 53 5.21 4.28 3.94
CA ARG A 53 5.18 5.56 3.21
C ARG A 53 6.14 5.53 2.03
N VAL A 54 5.70 6.06 0.91
CA VAL A 54 6.63 6.43 -0.17
C VAL A 54 7.68 7.41 0.36
N GLY A 55 8.94 7.20 -0.01
CA GLY A 55 10.09 7.99 0.40
C GLY A 55 10.74 7.56 1.72
N GLN A 56 10.11 6.66 2.49
CA GLN A 56 10.75 6.13 3.69
C GLN A 56 11.68 4.96 3.35
N GLU A 57 12.60 4.64 4.26
CA GLU A 57 13.46 3.46 4.14
C GLU A 57 12.64 2.16 4.09
N ALA A 58 12.91 1.31 3.09
CA ALA A 58 12.24 0.03 2.99
C ALA A 58 12.64 -0.86 4.19
N PRO A 59 11.66 -1.42 4.95
CA PRO A 59 11.96 -2.27 6.08
C PRO A 59 12.82 -3.45 5.67
N ASP A 60 14.02 -3.57 6.25
CA ASP A 60 14.94 -4.63 5.86
C ASP A 60 14.38 -6.02 6.19
N PHE A 61 14.78 -7.02 5.42
CA PHE A 61 14.44 -8.41 5.63
C PHE A 61 15.47 -9.34 5.02
N THR A 62 15.51 -10.55 5.57
CA THR A 62 16.23 -11.68 5.01
C THR A 62 15.27 -12.86 4.90
N VAL A 63 15.21 -13.48 3.72
CA VAL A 63 14.43 -14.70 3.46
C VAL A 63 15.30 -15.75 2.78
N GLU A 64 14.99 -17.01 3.02
CA GLU A 64 15.53 -18.11 2.23
C GLU A 64 14.76 -18.21 0.91
N THR A 65 15.46 -18.28 -0.21
CA THR A 65 14.82 -18.45 -1.51
C THR A 65 14.48 -19.91 -1.79
N LEU A 66 13.65 -20.16 -2.81
CA LEU A 66 13.38 -21.53 -3.28
C LEU A 66 14.66 -22.29 -3.63
N ALA A 67 15.67 -21.59 -4.17
CA ALA A 67 16.98 -22.14 -4.50
C ALA A 67 17.90 -22.32 -3.27
N ALA A 68 17.36 -22.20 -2.05
CA ALA A 68 18.07 -22.28 -0.78
C ALA A 68 19.21 -21.24 -0.60
N ALA A 69 19.17 -20.15 -1.37
CA ALA A 69 20.07 -19.02 -1.20
C ALA A 69 19.41 -17.92 -0.34
N PRO A 70 20.14 -17.24 0.55
CA PRO A 70 19.59 -16.11 1.28
C PRO A 70 19.41 -14.90 0.35
N PHE A 71 18.27 -14.23 0.46
CA PHE A 71 18.04 -12.91 -0.12
C PHE A 71 17.91 -11.91 1.03
N THR A 72 18.74 -10.86 1.02
CA THR A 72 18.68 -9.77 2.01
C THR A 72 18.51 -8.44 1.28
N LEU A 73 17.48 -7.67 1.65
CA LEU A 73 17.16 -6.43 0.94
C LEU A 73 18.27 -5.39 1.06
N SER A 74 18.81 -5.17 2.25
CA SER A 74 19.90 -4.22 2.48
C SER A 74 21.17 -4.54 1.67
N ALA A 75 21.40 -5.81 1.31
CA ALA A 75 22.50 -6.20 0.44
C ALA A 75 22.31 -5.74 -1.02
N MET A 76 21.09 -5.35 -1.41
CA MET A 76 20.76 -4.87 -2.75
C MET A 76 20.90 -3.34 -2.90
N ARG A 77 21.35 -2.62 -1.87
CA ARG A 77 21.64 -1.18 -1.96
C ARG A 77 22.54 -0.88 -3.17
N GLY A 78 22.27 0.23 -3.84
CA GLY A 78 22.88 0.60 -5.11
C GLY A 78 22.15 0.04 -6.33
N GLN A 79 21.18 -0.86 -6.17
CA GLN A 79 20.36 -1.42 -7.24
C GLN A 79 18.87 -1.28 -6.90
N PRO A 80 18.02 -0.84 -7.83
CA PRO A 80 16.59 -0.83 -7.59
C PRO A 80 16.03 -2.25 -7.45
N VAL A 81 15.05 -2.41 -6.55
CA VAL A 81 14.44 -3.71 -6.24
C VAL A 81 12.93 -3.63 -6.43
N TRP A 82 12.37 -4.59 -7.16
CA TRP A 82 10.93 -4.83 -7.20
C TRP A 82 10.60 -6.07 -6.38
N ILE A 83 9.81 -5.86 -5.32
CA ILE A 83 9.29 -6.90 -4.44
C ILE A 83 7.83 -7.13 -4.80
N ASN A 84 7.45 -8.37 -5.08
CA ASN A 84 6.05 -8.78 -5.27
C ASN A 84 5.66 -9.74 -4.15
N PHE A 85 4.62 -9.42 -3.39
CA PHE A 85 4.02 -10.33 -2.41
C PHE A 85 2.89 -11.08 -3.09
N TRP A 86 2.91 -12.41 -2.98
CA TRP A 86 2.01 -13.30 -3.70
C TRP A 86 1.78 -14.63 -2.98
N GLY A 87 0.96 -15.49 -3.58
CA GLY A 87 0.81 -16.90 -3.20
C GLY A 87 0.27 -17.73 -4.37
N SER A 88 0.64 -19.00 -4.43
CA SER A 88 0.18 -19.96 -5.45
C SER A 88 -1.33 -20.20 -5.40
N TRP A 89 -1.94 -20.05 -4.22
CA TRP A 89 -3.39 -20.16 -4.01
C TRP A 89 -4.16 -18.89 -4.40
N CYS A 90 -3.48 -17.78 -4.69
CA CYS A 90 -4.09 -16.48 -5.00
C CYS A 90 -4.36 -16.34 -6.51
N PRO A 91 -5.62 -16.37 -6.99
CA PRO A 91 -5.92 -16.28 -8.41
C PRO A 91 -5.41 -15.01 -9.12
N PRO A 92 -5.59 -13.78 -8.59
CA PRO A 92 -5.09 -12.58 -9.27
C PRO A 92 -3.54 -12.55 -9.30
N CYS A 93 -2.88 -13.11 -8.30
CA CYS A 93 -1.42 -13.24 -8.28
C CYS A 93 -0.93 -14.12 -9.45
N ARG A 94 -1.54 -15.30 -9.63
CA ARG A 94 -1.19 -16.20 -10.75
C ARG A 94 -1.44 -15.55 -12.11
N ALA A 95 -2.49 -14.74 -12.22
CA ALA A 95 -2.86 -14.08 -13.48
C ALA A 95 -1.80 -13.08 -13.95
N GLU A 96 -1.06 -12.47 -13.04
CA GLU A 96 -0.08 -11.42 -13.36
C GLU A 96 1.37 -11.94 -13.51
N LEU A 97 1.68 -13.17 -13.06
CA LEU A 97 3.02 -13.76 -13.18
C LEU A 97 3.59 -13.76 -14.62
N PRO A 98 2.82 -14.04 -15.70
CA PRO A 98 3.35 -13.96 -17.05
C PRO A 98 3.81 -12.54 -17.43
N ASP A 99 3.12 -11.51 -16.93
CA ASP A 99 3.44 -10.12 -17.20
C ASP A 99 4.65 -9.67 -16.37
N ILE A 100 4.73 -10.10 -15.10
CA ILE A 100 5.91 -9.91 -14.25
C ILE A 100 7.16 -10.48 -14.93
N GLU A 101 7.07 -11.69 -15.46
CA GLU A 101 8.18 -12.36 -16.15
C GLU A 101 8.70 -11.52 -17.33
N VAL A 102 7.79 -11.04 -18.18
CA VAL A 102 8.16 -10.21 -19.33
C VAL A 102 8.84 -8.91 -18.89
N VAL A 103 8.29 -8.23 -17.89
CA VAL A 103 8.79 -6.93 -17.43
C VAL A 103 10.14 -7.08 -16.72
N ARG A 104 10.27 -8.05 -15.81
CA ARG A 104 11.52 -8.29 -15.06
C ARG A 104 12.65 -8.77 -15.98
N ALA A 105 12.36 -9.64 -16.95
CA ALA A 105 13.33 -10.07 -17.95
C ALA A 105 13.79 -8.90 -18.85
N GLY A 106 12.86 -8.03 -19.28
CA GLY A 106 13.18 -6.84 -20.07
C GLY A 106 14.03 -5.79 -19.32
N ALA A 107 13.87 -5.70 -18.00
CA ALA A 107 14.72 -4.87 -17.16
C ALA A 107 16.16 -5.40 -17.06
N GLY A 108 16.32 -6.72 -17.06
CA GLY A 108 17.60 -7.40 -16.92
C GLY A 108 18.30 -7.06 -15.60
N ASP A 109 19.63 -6.96 -15.63
CA ASP A 109 20.45 -6.70 -14.43
C ASP A 109 20.25 -5.31 -13.82
N ARG A 110 19.53 -4.40 -14.49
CA ARG A 110 19.23 -3.06 -13.97
C ARG A 110 18.24 -3.11 -12.81
N LEU A 111 17.46 -4.19 -12.70
CA LEU A 111 16.44 -4.38 -11.67
C LEU A 111 16.72 -5.68 -10.91
N LYS A 112 16.66 -5.64 -9.59
CA LYS A 112 16.52 -6.85 -8.78
C LYS A 112 15.05 -7.15 -8.57
N PHE A 113 14.66 -8.39 -8.81
CA PHE A 113 13.29 -8.85 -8.62
C PHE A 113 13.28 -9.98 -7.58
N ILE A 114 12.30 -9.93 -6.68
CA ILE A 114 12.05 -11.00 -5.71
C ILE A 114 10.54 -11.12 -5.48
N ALA A 115 10.00 -12.32 -5.67
CA ALA A 115 8.62 -12.63 -5.33
C ALA A 115 8.59 -13.27 -3.93
N ILE A 116 8.00 -12.60 -2.94
CA ILE A 116 7.83 -13.09 -1.58
C ILE A 116 6.52 -13.88 -1.51
N ASP A 117 6.66 -15.19 -1.44
CA ASP A 117 5.55 -16.12 -1.27
C ASP A 117 5.17 -16.22 0.21
N MET A 118 3.87 -16.10 0.51
CA MET A 118 3.39 -16.05 1.89
C MET A 118 2.50 -17.25 2.25
N ASP A 119 2.65 -17.73 3.49
CA ASP A 119 1.78 -18.73 4.12
C ASP A 119 1.73 -20.08 3.38
N GLU A 120 2.83 -20.47 2.71
CA GLU A 120 2.94 -21.77 2.03
C GLU A 120 4.23 -22.51 2.39
N SER A 121 4.20 -23.84 2.24
CA SER A 121 5.38 -24.66 2.40
C SER A 121 6.31 -24.56 1.18
N ARG A 122 7.63 -24.71 1.39
CA ARG A 122 8.60 -24.78 0.27
C ARG A 122 8.17 -25.76 -0.82
N SER A 123 7.62 -26.91 -0.45
CA SER A 123 7.19 -27.94 -1.40
C SER A 123 6.03 -27.49 -2.28
N ASP A 124 5.05 -26.76 -1.73
CA ASP A 124 3.88 -26.30 -2.49
C ASP A 124 4.29 -25.24 -3.51
N VAL A 125 5.10 -24.27 -3.07
CA VAL A 125 5.64 -23.21 -3.92
C VAL A 125 6.51 -23.80 -5.03
N ALA A 126 7.39 -24.76 -4.70
CA ALA A 126 8.23 -25.44 -5.68
C ALA A 126 7.43 -26.24 -6.71
N ALA A 127 6.37 -26.93 -6.27
CA ALA A 127 5.47 -27.65 -7.18
C ALA A 127 4.77 -26.68 -8.14
N TYR A 128 4.27 -25.54 -7.63
CA TYR A 128 3.63 -24.54 -8.47
C TYR A 128 4.61 -23.93 -9.49
N MET A 129 5.76 -23.43 -9.05
CA MET A 129 6.78 -22.82 -9.90
C MET A 129 7.25 -23.77 -11.01
N SER A 130 7.46 -25.05 -10.67
CA SER A 130 7.80 -26.08 -11.66
C SER A 130 6.66 -26.33 -12.66
N SER A 131 5.41 -26.40 -12.20
CA SER A 131 4.26 -26.64 -13.08
C SER A 131 3.95 -25.46 -14.01
N ALA A 132 4.17 -24.24 -13.52
CA ALA A 132 3.94 -23.00 -14.25
C ALA A 132 5.16 -22.57 -15.09
N ASN A 133 6.28 -23.29 -14.99
CA ASN A 133 7.52 -23.06 -15.72
C ASN A 133 8.10 -21.65 -15.51
N TYR A 134 8.18 -21.23 -14.24
CA TYR A 134 8.83 -19.98 -13.84
C TYR A 134 10.15 -20.25 -13.11
N ASP A 135 11.13 -19.39 -13.32
CA ASP A 135 12.47 -19.50 -12.73
C ASP A 135 12.94 -18.22 -12.00
N PHE A 136 12.07 -17.22 -11.88
CA PHE A 136 12.39 -15.99 -11.16
C PHE A 136 12.64 -16.26 -9.67
N PRO A 137 13.44 -15.41 -8.99
CA PRO A 137 13.70 -15.57 -7.56
C PRO A 137 12.41 -15.50 -6.74
N VAL A 138 12.17 -16.53 -5.92
CA VAL A 138 11.08 -16.58 -4.95
C VAL A 138 11.66 -16.71 -3.55
N GLY A 139 11.30 -15.78 -2.66
CA GLY A 139 11.61 -15.81 -1.23
C GLY A 139 10.46 -16.41 -0.44
N LEU A 140 10.75 -17.27 0.52
CA LEU A 140 9.76 -17.96 1.33
C LEU A 140 9.45 -17.16 2.62
N ASP A 141 8.18 -16.81 2.83
CA ASP A 141 7.66 -16.17 4.04
C ASP A 141 6.52 -17.01 4.68
N PRO A 142 6.78 -18.28 5.07
CA PRO A 142 5.76 -19.20 5.58
C PRO A 142 5.12 -18.71 6.89
N ALA A 143 5.85 -17.91 7.67
CA ALA A 143 5.35 -17.32 8.90
C ALA A 143 4.65 -15.97 8.67
N GLY A 144 4.71 -15.40 7.46
CA GLY A 144 4.17 -14.08 7.12
C GLY A 144 4.90 -12.91 7.80
N ASP A 145 6.13 -13.10 8.28
CA ASP A 145 6.90 -12.10 9.01
C ASP A 145 7.26 -10.90 8.14
N VAL A 146 7.71 -11.16 6.91
CA VAL A 146 8.05 -10.09 5.96
C VAL A 146 6.78 -9.37 5.51
N SER A 147 5.74 -10.13 5.19
CA SER A 147 4.43 -9.61 4.79
C SER A 147 3.82 -8.70 5.86
N ARG A 148 3.89 -9.10 7.14
CA ARG A 148 3.47 -8.24 8.27
C ARG A 148 4.34 -7.00 8.42
N ARG A 149 5.66 -7.12 8.27
CA ARG A 149 6.61 -5.99 8.36
C ARG A 149 6.33 -4.94 7.30
N TYR A 150 5.99 -5.37 6.08
CA TYR A 150 5.57 -4.50 4.98
C TYR A 150 4.11 -4.07 5.06
N ARG A 151 3.36 -4.55 6.07
CA ARG A 151 1.94 -4.27 6.27
C ARG A 151 1.11 -4.62 5.03
N VAL A 152 1.41 -5.76 4.42
CA VAL A 152 0.64 -6.31 3.29
C VAL A 152 -0.76 -6.64 3.80
N VAL A 153 -1.76 -5.96 3.24
CA VAL A 153 -3.19 -6.12 3.61
C VAL A 153 -4.00 -6.85 2.53
N GLY A 154 -3.41 -7.10 1.36
CA GLY A 154 -4.04 -7.77 0.25
C GLY A 154 -3.01 -8.27 -0.76
N LEU A 155 -3.39 -9.26 -1.54
CA LEU A 155 -2.55 -9.83 -2.58
C LEU A 155 -3.17 -9.63 -3.99
N PRO A 156 -2.34 -9.47 -5.02
CA PRO A 156 -0.89 -9.25 -4.92
C PRO A 156 -0.58 -7.86 -4.35
N THR A 157 0.65 -7.67 -3.86
CA THR A 157 1.15 -6.34 -3.48
C THR A 157 2.53 -6.15 -4.08
N HIS A 158 2.75 -5.03 -4.77
CA HIS A 158 4.03 -4.66 -5.35
C HIS A 158 4.67 -3.54 -4.54
N VAL A 159 5.95 -3.68 -4.21
CA VAL A 159 6.76 -2.64 -3.59
C VAL A 159 7.98 -2.41 -4.46
N PHE A 160 8.13 -1.17 -4.92
CA PHE A 160 9.26 -0.72 -5.72
C PHE A 160 10.20 0.05 -4.79
N VAL A 161 11.44 -0.42 -4.67
CA VAL A 161 12.46 0.12 -3.79
C VAL A 161 13.57 0.73 -4.65
N SER A 162 13.85 2.01 -4.45
CA SER A 162 14.92 2.73 -5.15
C SER A 162 16.29 2.18 -4.80
N ALA A 163 17.29 2.48 -5.63
CA ALA A 163 18.68 2.09 -5.40
C ALA A 163 19.24 2.62 -4.06
N ASP A 164 18.73 3.75 -3.56
CA ASP A 164 19.07 4.30 -2.25
C ASP A 164 18.41 3.53 -1.10
N GLY A 165 17.58 2.52 -1.36
CA GLY A 165 16.86 1.70 -0.39
C GLY A 165 15.56 2.29 0.15
N THR A 166 15.05 3.37 -0.44
CA THR A 166 13.75 3.95 -0.07
C THR A 166 12.61 3.35 -0.89
N VAL A 167 11.41 3.30 -0.31
CA VAL A 167 10.20 2.87 -1.02
C VAL A 167 9.82 3.94 -2.04
N ALA A 168 9.99 3.66 -3.34
CA ALA A 168 9.56 4.53 -4.43
C ALA A 168 8.04 4.47 -4.63
N GLU A 169 7.47 3.28 -4.51
CA GLU A 169 6.04 3.05 -4.72
C GLU A 169 5.59 1.75 -4.05
N MET A 170 4.32 1.72 -3.61
CA MET A 170 3.64 0.52 -3.16
C MET A 170 2.25 0.47 -3.78
N ARG A 171 1.89 -0.67 -4.39
CA ARG A 171 0.57 -0.91 -4.99
C ARG A 171 -0.03 -2.19 -4.42
N VAL A 172 -1.28 -2.10 -3.98
CA VAL A 172 -2.06 -3.25 -3.52
C VAL A 172 -3.06 -3.60 -4.61
N GLY A 173 -3.18 -4.89 -4.91
CA GLY A 173 -3.98 -5.42 -6.01
C GLY A 173 -3.16 -5.67 -7.27
N GLY A 174 -3.75 -6.44 -8.19
CA GLY A 174 -3.11 -6.83 -9.44
C GLY A 174 -2.76 -5.63 -10.31
N MET A 175 -1.63 -5.75 -11.01
CA MET A 175 -1.19 -4.74 -11.99
C MET A 175 -1.30 -5.31 -13.41
N THR A 176 -1.60 -4.45 -14.37
CA THR A 176 -1.48 -4.78 -15.79
C THR A 176 -0.02 -4.63 -16.24
N ARG A 177 0.39 -5.33 -17.31
CA ARG A 177 1.74 -5.19 -17.88
C ARG A 177 2.18 -3.73 -18.10
N PRO A 178 1.36 -2.84 -18.71
CA PRO A 178 1.76 -1.45 -18.90
C PRO A 178 2.02 -0.71 -17.58
N GLU A 179 1.25 -0.99 -16.53
CA GLU A 179 1.46 -0.40 -15.22
C GLU A 179 2.77 -0.89 -14.58
N MET A 180 3.09 -2.19 -14.71
CA MET A 180 4.35 -2.75 -14.24
C MET A 180 5.54 -2.15 -14.99
N SER A 181 5.47 -2.08 -16.32
CA SER A 181 6.49 -1.45 -17.15
C SER A 181 6.71 0.01 -16.77
N ALA A 182 5.65 0.79 -16.60
CA ALA A 182 5.76 2.19 -16.22
C ALA A 182 6.40 2.37 -14.82
N ALA A 183 6.04 1.53 -13.85
CA ALA A 183 6.64 1.56 -12.52
C ALA A 183 8.12 1.18 -12.54
N VAL A 184 8.49 0.15 -13.30
CA VAL A 184 9.89 -0.27 -13.48
C VAL A 184 10.70 0.79 -14.23
N ASP A 185 10.18 1.37 -15.31
CA ASP A 185 10.88 2.41 -16.06
C ASP A 185 11.10 3.67 -15.20
N ALA A 186 10.10 4.07 -14.41
CA ALA A 186 10.24 5.16 -13.46
C ALA A 186 11.30 4.85 -12.39
N LEU A 187 11.35 3.60 -11.92
CA LEU A 187 12.32 3.14 -10.94
C LEU A 187 13.76 3.12 -11.50
N LEU A 188 13.93 2.68 -12.75
CA LEU A 188 15.25 2.57 -13.41
C LEU A 188 15.77 3.90 -13.98
N GLY A 189 14.90 4.88 -14.23
CA GLY A 189 15.25 6.22 -14.72
C GLY A 189 16.08 7.07 -13.74
N GLY A 190 16.25 6.64 -12.48
CA GLY A 190 17.25 7.14 -11.54
C GLY A 190 16.76 8.13 -10.47
N GLY A 191 16.55 7.61 -9.25
CA GLY A 191 16.86 8.17 -7.92
C GLY A 191 16.66 9.66 -7.60
N GLN A 192 15.63 9.95 -6.78
CA GLN A 192 15.29 11.19 -6.05
C GLN A 192 15.20 12.51 -6.86
N PRO A 193 14.22 13.38 -6.55
CA PRO A 193 13.87 14.53 -7.38
C PRO A 193 15.04 15.50 -7.50
N LYS A 194 15.49 15.72 -8.74
CA LYS A 194 16.42 16.81 -9.06
C LYS A 194 15.79 18.12 -8.60
N THR A 195 16.41 18.73 -7.58
CA THR A 195 16.19 20.11 -7.17
C THR A 195 16.25 21.02 -8.39
N GLY A 196 15.15 21.70 -8.71
CA GLY A 196 15.10 22.69 -9.80
C GLY A 196 13.90 22.63 -10.75
N ARG A 197 12.82 21.91 -10.43
CA ARG A 197 11.51 22.01 -11.11
C ARG A 197 10.38 21.95 -10.06
N PRO A 198 9.19 22.54 -10.32
CA PRO A 198 8.09 22.57 -9.35
C PRO A 198 7.72 21.16 -8.89
N ASN A 199 7.44 21.04 -7.61
CA ASN A 199 7.35 19.82 -6.80
C ASN A 199 6.45 18.70 -7.39
N LEU A 200 7.02 17.55 -7.80
CA LEU A 200 6.27 16.36 -8.25
C LEU A 200 5.66 15.52 -7.10
N SER A 201 6.02 15.79 -5.84
CA SER A 201 5.38 15.15 -4.67
C SER A 201 3.97 15.69 -4.41
N GLU A 202 3.70 16.92 -4.81
CA GLU A 202 2.36 17.51 -4.82
C GLU A 202 1.52 16.89 -5.92
N GLY A 203 2.04 16.75 -7.14
CA GLY A 203 1.32 16.15 -8.26
C GLY A 203 0.92 14.68 -8.02
N ALA A 204 1.81 13.85 -7.45
CA ALA A 204 1.48 12.46 -7.12
C ALA A 204 0.49 12.35 -5.93
N THR A 205 0.61 13.24 -4.94
CA THR A 205 -0.35 13.32 -3.83
C THR A 205 -1.71 13.80 -4.31
N GLU A 206 -1.72 14.75 -5.24
CA GLU A 206 -2.90 15.32 -5.86
C GLU A 206 -3.61 14.30 -6.76
N VAL A 207 -2.88 13.53 -7.57
CA VAL A 207 -3.45 12.41 -8.34
C VAL A 207 -4.08 11.37 -7.41
N ARG A 208 -3.42 11.04 -6.28
CA ARG A 208 -3.97 10.10 -5.28
C ARG A 208 -5.22 10.64 -4.58
N LEU A 209 -5.22 11.91 -4.19
CA LEU A 209 -6.37 12.58 -3.59
C LEU A 209 -7.53 12.61 -4.58
N GLY A 210 -7.26 13.00 -5.84
CA GLY A 210 -8.21 13.01 -6.93
C GLY A 210 -8.81 11.63 -7.21
N ALA A 211 -8.00 10.57 -7.21
CA ALA A 211 -8.47 9.20 -7.37
C ALA A 211 -9.42 8.77 -6.25
N ALA A 212 -9.08 9.08 -4.99
CA ALA A 212 -9.92 8.76 -3.84
C ALA A 212 -11.27 9.49 -3.90
N ILE A 213 -11.27 10.78 -4.23
CA ILE A 213 -12.49 11.58 -4.37
C ILE A 213 -13.33 11.08 -5.56
N TYR A 214 -12.70 10.83 -6.71
CA TYR A 214 -13.39 10.34 -7.90
C TYR A 214 -14.07 8.99 -7.64
N ASN A 215 -13.37 8.06 -7.01
CA ASN A 215 -13.94 6.75 -6.66
C ASN A 215 -15.12 6.86 -5.70
N ALA A 216 -15.05 7.78 -4.73
CA ALA A 216 -16.12 7.97 -3.75
C ALA A 216 -17.34 8.72 -4.31
N GLN A 217 -17.14 9.71 -5.19
CA GLN A 217 -18.16 10.69 -5.55
C GLN A 217 -18.62 10.63 -7.01
N CYS A 218 -17.77 10.15 -7.92
CA CYS A 218 -17.95 10.31 -9.37
C CYS A 218 -18.09 8.98 -10.11
N LEU A 219 -17.35 7.95 -9.69
CA LEU A 219 -17.23 6.65 -10.37
C LEU A 219 -18.58 5.99 -10.63
N ARG A 220 -19.51 6.05 -9.67
CA ARG A 220 -20.85 5.44 -9.80
C ARG A 220 -21.62 5.94 -11.02
N CYS A 221 -21.42 7.19 -11.42
CA CYS A 221 -22.15 7.80 -12.54
C CYS A 221 -21.33 7.77 -13.83
N HIS A 222 -20.05 8.17 -13.75
CA HIS A 222 -19.19 8.39 -14.92
C HIS A 222 -18.44 7.14 -15.39
N GLY A 223 -18.33 6.11 -14.54
CA GLY A 223 -17.61 4.91 -14.92
C GLY A 223 -16.10 5.00 -14.76
N GLY A 224 -15.43 3.90 -15.12
CA GLY A 224 -13.99 3.74 -15.03
C GLY A 224 -13.22 4.22 -16.27
N ARG A 225 -11.92 3.91 -16.28
CA ARG A 225 -11.01 4.19 -17.42
C ARG A 225 -11.33 3.39 -18.67
N ASP A 226 -12.10 2.33 -18.54
CA ASP A 226 -12.59 1.48 -19.61
C ASP A 226 -13.75 2.12 -20.40
N GLY A 227 -14.18 3.32 -20.03
CA GLY A 227 -15.26 4.05 -20.69
C GLY A 227 -16.65 3.51 -20.37
N THR A 228 -16.79 2.56 -19.43
CA THR A 228 -18.08 1.99 -19.06
C THR A 228 -18.78 2.86 -18.01
N GLY A 229 -19.63 3.79 -18.47
CA GLY A 229 -20.41 4.67 -17.61
C GLY A 229 -21.54 3.95 -16.86
N GLY A 230 -21.78 4.34 -15.60
CA GLY A 230 -22.82 3.73 -14.75
C GLY A 230 -24.23 4.32 -14.93
N ILE A 231 -24.36 5.50 -15.58
CA ILE A 231 -25.65 6.16 -15.84
C ILE A 231 -25.71 6.69 -17.28
N VAL A 232 -26.84 6.46 -17.95
CA VAL A 232 -27.11 6.98 -19.30
C VAL A 232 -27.08 8.51 -19.31
N GLY A 233 -26.21 9.09 -20.13
CA GLY A 233 -26.07 10.54 -20.30
C GLY A 233 -24.90 11.18 -19.55
N ALA A 234 -24.24 10.46 -18.63
CA ALA A 234 -22.98 10.91 -18.05
C ALA A 234 -21.84 10.70 -19.06
N PRO A 235 -21.03 11.72 -19.40
CA PRO A 235 -19.95 11.55 -20.36
C PRO A 235 -18.81 10.71 -19.76
N PRO A 236 -18.20 9.80 -20.54
CA PRO A 236 -16.95 9.16 -20.14
C PRO A 236 -15.83 10.21 -20.10
N HIS A 237 -14.93 10.06 -19.13
CA HIS A 237 -13.79 10.95 -18.95
C HIS A 237 -12.47 10.43 -19.55
N THR A 238 -12.55 9.39 -20.38
CA THR A 238 -11.41 8.81 -21.10
C THR A 238 -10.94 9.74 -22.23
N ASP A 239 -9.85 9.35 -22.89
CA ASP A 239 -9.33 9.97 -24.10
C ASP A 239 -10.29 9.91 -25.31
N GLU A 240 -11.15 8.89 -25.36
CA GLU A 240 -12.25 8.77 -26.34
C GLU A 240 -13.47 9.66 -26.01
N GLY A 241 -13.54 10.21 -24.79
CA GLY A 241 -14.58 11.14 -24.36
C GLY A 241 -14.38 12.55 -24.93
N HIS A 242 -15.17 13.52 -24.43
CA HIS A 242 -15.07 14.93 -24.86
C HIS A 242 -14.63 15.89 -23.74
N THR A 243 -14.35 15.37 -22.54
CA THR A 243 -14.08 16.19 -21.34
C THR A 243 -12.84 17.07 -21.50
N TRP A 244 -11.81 16.55 -22.19
CA TRP A 244 -10.54 17.23 -22.44
C TRP A 244 -10.64 18.43 -23.38
N HIS A 245 -11.79 18.65 -24.04
CA HIS A 245 -12.03 19.86 -24.83
C HIS A 245 -12.32 21.12 -23.99
N HIS A 246 -12.49 20.97 -22.68
CA HIS A 246 -12.85 22.07 -21.80
C HIS A 246 -11.68 22.49 -20.90
N SER A 247 -11.60 23.79 -20.59
CA SER A 247 -10.59 24.33 -19.68
C SER A 247 -10.80 23.84 -18.24
N ASP A 248 -9.74 23.87 -17.43
CA ASP A 248 -9.83 23.57 -15.99
C ASP A 248 -10.86 24.45 -15.29
N LEU A 249 -10.94 25.72 -15.66
CA LEU A 249 -11.94 26.64 -15.14
C LEU A 249 -13.37 26.18 -15.46
N ARG A 250 -13.63 25.77 -16.70
CA ARG A 250 -14.95 25.30 -17.13
C ARG A 250 -15.31 23.99 -16.43
N LEU A 251 -14.37 23.07 -16.31
CA LEU A 251 -14.58 21.78 -15.64
C LEU A 251 -14.80 21.96 -14.14
N THR A 252 -14.00 22.80 -13.48
CA THR A 252 -14.17 23.16 -12.06
C THR A 252 -15.54 23.77 -11.82
N ALA A 253 -15.98 24.70 -12.68
CA ALA A 253 -17.29 25.31 -12.60
C ALA A 253 -18.44 24.29 -12.69
N VAL A 254 -18.32 23.30 -13.58
CA VAL A 254 -19.32 22.24 -13.73
C VAL A 254 -19.36 21.32 -12.51
N ILE A 255 -18.21 20.95 -11.94
CA ILE A 255 -18.15 20.15 -10.71
C ILE A 255 -18.74 20.91 -9.51
N MET A 256 -18.38 22.18 -9.35
CA MET A 256 -18.83 22.99 -8.22
C MET A 256 -20.33 23.32 -8.28
N ARG A 257 -20.87 23.62 -9.46
CA ARG A 257 -22.26 24.12 -9.63
C ARG A 257 -23.23 23.09 -10.20
N GLY A 258 -22.76 21.92 -10.60
CA GLY A 258 -23.55 20.93 -11.33
C GLY A 258 -23.63 21.25 -12.82
N GLY A 259 -24.13 20.28 -13.59
CA GLY A 259 -24.13 20.30 -15.05
C GLY A 259 -25.38 19.70 -15.69
N GLY A 260 -25.59 20.01 -16.97
CA GLY A 260 -26.78 19.60 -17.74
C GLY A 260 -27.94 20.58 -17.62
N ALA A 261 -28.84 20.59 -18.61
CA ALA A 261 -29.96 21.53 -18.69
C ALA A 261 -30.94 21.43 -17.50
N ARG A 262 -30.92 20.31 -16.77
CA ARG A 262 -31.75 20.03 -15.59
C ARG A 262 -30.93 19.66 -14.33
N GLN A 263 -29.66 20.05 -14.25
CA GLN A 263 -28.75 19.68 -13.14
C GLN A 263 -28.69 18.15 -12.92
N GLU A 264 -28.65 17.42 -14.03
CA GLU A 264 -28.52 15.96 -14.05
C GLU A 264 -27.19 15.51 -13.41
N MET A 265 -26.15 16.35 -13.53
CA MET A 265 -24.96 16.25 -12.71
C MET A 265 -25.13 17.14 -11.46
N PRO A 266 -25.07 16.56 -10.23
CA PRO A 266 -25.25 17.31 -9.00
C PRO A 266 -24.09 18.29 -8.76
N ALA A 267 -24.38 19.34 -7.98
CA ALA A 267 -23.37 20.29 -7.52
C ALA A 267 -22.56 19.70 -6.35
N PHE A 268 -21.25 19.91 -6.37
CA PHE A 268 -20.34 19.46 -5.31
C PHE A 268 -19.72 20.62 -4.51
N GLY A 269 -20.08 21.88 -4.78
CA GLY A 269 -19.51 23.05 -4.11
C GLY A 269 -19.69 23.09 -2.58
N ASP A 270 -20.71 22.40 -2.05
CA ASP A 270 -20.93 22.28 -0.60
C ASP A 270 -20.19 21.09 0.02
N ARG A 271 -19.55 20.24 -0.81
CA ARG A 271 -18.93 18.98 -0.40
C ARG A 271 -17.44 18.89 -0.69
N LEU A 272 -16.97 19.60 -1.71
CA LEU A 272 -15.60 19.59 -2.18
C LEU A 272 -15.06 21.02 -2.25
N SER A 273 -13.86 21.22 -1.75
CA SER A 273 -13.08 22.44 -1.92
C SER A 273 -12.56 22.59 -3.36
N ALA A 274 -12.14 23.80 -3.73
CA ALA A 274 -11.52 24.05 -5.03
C ALA A 274 -10.24 23.23 -5.25
N GLU A 275 -9.49 22.96 -4.19
CA GLU A 275 -8.28 22.12 -4.24
C GLU A 275 -8.61 20.64 -4.46
N GLU A 276 -9.67 20.13 -3.84
CA GLU A 276 -10.16 18.77 -4.04
C GLU A 276 -10.72 18.58 -5.45
N VAL A 277 -11.43 19.58 -6.00
CA VAL A 277 -11.88 19.56 -7.39
C VAL A 277 -10.69 19.59 -8.35
N ARG A 278 -9.69 20.43 -8.09
CA ARG A 278 -8.44 20.47 -8.86
C ARG A 278 -7.76 19.10 -8.84
N ALA A 279 -7.71 18.44 -7.68
CA ALA A 279 -7.16 17.10 -7.55
C ALA A 279 -7.89 16.07 -8.42
N VAL A 280 -9.24 16.11 -8.44
CA VAL A 280 -10.04 15.26 -9.34
C VAL A 280 -9.71 15.51 -10.80
N LEU A 281 -9.60 16.77 -11.23
CA LEU A 281 -9.22 17.10 -12.61
C LEU A 281 -7.81 16.62 -12.96
N THR A 282 -6.87 16.74 -12.03
CA THR A 282 -5.50 16.23 -12.15
C THR A 282 -5.50 14.71 -12.30
N TYR A 283 -6.34 13.99 -11.55
CA TYR A 283 -6.53 12.55 -11.73
C TYR A 283 -7.12 12.20 -13.09
N LEU A 284 -8.16 12.89 -13.55
CA LEU A 284 -8.77 12.63 -14.87
C LEU A 284 -7.80 12.85 -16.04
N LYS A 285 -6.91 13.84 -15.94
CA LYS A 285 -5.84 14.08 -16.93
C LYS A 285 -4.89 12.90 -17.11
N THR A 286 -4.79 12.02 -16.12
CA THR A 286 -4.00 10.78 -16.22
C THR A 286 -4.66 9.72 -17.09
N TRP A 287 -5.91 9.93 -17.52
CA TRP A 287 -6.68 9.04 -18.39
C TRP A 287 -6.57 9.44 -19.86
N TRP A 288 -5.93 10.58 -20.14
CA TRP A 288 -5.84 11.16 -21.46
C TRP A 288 -4.50 10.82 -22.13
N GLY A 289 -4.45 10.82 -23.46
CA GLY A 289 -3.21 10.79 -24.21
C GLY A 289 -2.46 12.13 -24.14
N ASP A 290 -1.23 12.14 -24.67
CA ASP A 290 -0.40 13.35 -24.72
C ASP A 290 -1.03 14.46 -25.55
N GLU A 291 -1.70 14.11 -26.66
CA GLU A 291 -2.37 15.07 -27.54
C GLU A 291 -3.55 15.75 -26.83
N GLN A 292 -4.41 14.97 -26.17
CA GLN A 292 -5.56 15.49 -25.41
C GLN A 292 -5.10 16.36 -24.24
N ARG A 293 -4.05 15.96 -23.51
CA ARG A 293 -3.46 16.80 -22.45
C ARG A 293 -2.90 18.11 -23.01
N ALA A 294 -2.20 18.07 -24.14
CA ALA A 294 -1.64 19.25 -24.77
C ALA A 294 -2.75 20.21 -25.27
N TYR A 295 -3.81 19.66 -25.86
CA TYR A 295 -5.00 20.41 -26.28
C TYR A 295 -5.67 21.08 -25.07
N GLN A 296 -5.93 20.32 -24.01
CA GLN A 296 -6.61 20.81 -22.81
C GLN A 296 -5.81 21.89 -22.10
N ALA A 297 -4.48 21.72 -22.02
CA ALA A 297 -3.61 22.72 -21.45
C ALA A 297 -3.61 24.03 -22.27
N ARG A 298 -3.77 23.95 -23.60
CA ARG A 298 -3.98 25.13 -24.45
C ARG A 298 -5.31 25.82 -24.16
N MET A 299 -6.41 25.06 -24.10
CA MET A 299 -7.74 25.60 -23.78
C MET A 299 -7.79 26.29 -22.41
N THR A 300 -7.08 25.75 -21.42
CA THR A 300 -6.95 26.35 -20.08
C THR A 300 -6.22 27.69 -20.17
N ARG A 301 -5.04 27.74 -20.81
CA ARG A 301 -4.27 28.98 -20.97
C ARG A 301 -5.02 30.07 -21.76
N GLU A 302 -5.78 29.69 -22.79
CA GLU A 302 -6.53 30.65 -23.61
C GLU A 302 -7.73 31.26 -22.88
N ASN A 303 -8.44 30.47 -22.06
CA ASN A 303 -9.53 30.98 -21.23
C ASN A 303 -9.04 31.87 -20.07
N ASP A 304 -7.86 31.60 -19.52
CA ASP A 304 -7.29 32.41 -18.44
C ASP A 304 -6.81 33.79 -18.95
N ARG A 305 -6.38 33.88 -20.22
CA ARG A 305 -5.99 35.15 -20.87
C ARG A 305 -7.16 36.05 -21.26
N GLY A 306 -8.39 35.53 -21.33
CA GLY A 306 -9.59 36.32 -21.62
C GLY A 306 -10.12 37.12 -20.43
N ARG A 307 -9.31 37.29 -19.38
CA ARG A 307 -9.69 37.89 -18.09
C ARG A 307 -8.76 39.03 -17.64
N ASP A 308 -7.77 39.38 -18.45
CA ASP A 308 -7.00 40.63 -18.36
C ASP A 308 -7.68 41.71 -19.22
#